data_AF-A0A940C530-F1
#
_entry.id   AF-A0A940C530-F1
#
_cell.length_a   1.000
_cell.length_b   1.000
_cell.length_c   1.000
_cell.angle_alpha   90.00
_cell.angle_beta   90.00
_cell.angle_gamma   90.00
#
_symmetry.space_group_name_H-M   'P 1'
#
loop_
_entity.id
_entity.type
_entity.pdbx_description
1 polymer ?
#
loop_
_entity_poly.entity_id
_entity_poly.type
_entity_poly.pdbx_seq_one_letter_code
_entity_poly.pdbx_strand_id
1 'polypeptide(L)'
;MAGLSKNDCIALLCEKSAELKAAGESRFPSRSDFTADEVAAVKAHLGPWPRALEAAGLKEANPEREEKKKEKRINQKRKITQAKIEKRNGK
;
A
#
# COMPACT_ATOMS: atom_id res chain seq x y z
N MET A 1 20.45 -14.91 7.55
CA MET A 1 19.96 -13.88 6.60
C MET A 1 19.21 -12.83 7.40
N ALA A 2 19.85 -11.70 7.69
CA ALA A 2 19.13 -10.56 8.25
C ALA A 2 18.20 -10.04 7.14
N GLY A 3 16.91 -10.38 7.22
CA GLY A 3 15.92 -9.81 6.31
C GLY A 3 15.87 -8.32 6.53
N LEU A 4 15.83 -7.53 5.45
CA LEU A 4 15.63 -6.08 5.56
C LEU A 4 14.39 -5.82 6.42
N SER A 5 14.53 -5.00 7.45
CA SER A 5 13.38 -4.61 8.25
C SER A 5 12.48 -3.66 7.46
N LYS A 6 11.26 -3.45 7.95
CA LYS A 6 10.33 -2.49 7.35
C LYS A 6 10.94 -1.08 7.23
N ASN A 7 11.73 -0.66 8.21
CA ASN A 7 12.37 0.66 8.21
C ASN A 7 13.50 0.72 7.18
N ASP A 8 14.26 -0.36 7.01
CA ASP A 8 15.32 -0.44 5.99
C ASP A 8 14.72 -0.32 4.59
N CYS A 9 13.58 -0.97 4.34
CA CYS A 9 12.86 -0.82 3.07
C CYS A 9 12.38 0.61 2.82
N ILE A 10 11.99 1.36 3.86
CA ILE A 10 11.60 2.77 3.73
C ILE A 10 12.84 3.64 3.45
N ALA A 11 13.93 3.43 4.19
CA ALA A 11 15.18 4.14 3.99
C ALA A 11 15.70 3.96 2.56
N LEU A 12 15.69 2.72 2.06
CA LEU A 12 16.10 2.37 0.70
C LEU A 12 15.28 3.08 -0.39
N LEU A 13 13.96 3.21 -0.21
CA LEU A 13 13.11 3.97 -1.12
C LEU A 13 13.41 5.49 -1.07
N CYS A 14 13.62 6.03 0.12
CA CYS A 14 13.93 7.44 0.33
C CYS A 14 15.30 7.83 -0.23
N GLU A 15 16.33 7.01 0.02
CA GLU A 15 17.68 7.19 -0.51
C GLU A 15 17.65 7.21 -2.03
N LYS A 16 17.00 6.21 -2.65
CA LYS A 16 16.89 6.18 -4.11
C LYS A 16 16.14 7.38 -4.66
N SER A 17 15.09 7.83 -3.98
CA SER A 17 14.38 9.04 -4.38
C SER A 17 15.25 10.30 -4.27
N ALA A 18 16.12 10.37 -3.27
CA ALA A 18 17.05 11.49 -3.10
C ALA A 18 18.13 11.47 -4.19
N GLU A 19 18.67 10.30 -4.53
CA GLU A 19 19.61 10.13 -5.65
C GLU A 19 19.02 10.60 -6.97
N LEU A 20 17.79 10.17 -7.30
CA LEU A 20 17.11 10.57 -8.54
C LEU A 20 16.85 12.09 -8.57
N LYS A 21 16.45 12.66 -7.43
CA LYS A 21 16.26 14.11 -7.30
C LYS A 21 17.56 14.88 -7.46
N ALA A 22 18.66 14.36 -6.91
CA ALA A 22 20.00 14.93 -7.07
C ALA A 22 20.51 14.82 -8.51
N ALA A 23 20.13 13.76 -9.23
CA ALA A 23 20.39 13.59 -10.66
C ALA A 23 19.51 14.48 -11.56
N GLY A 24 18.59 15.27 -10.98
CA GLY A 24 17.67 16.15 -11.73
C GLY A 24 16.48 15.43 -12.34
N GLU A 25 16.21 14.18 -11.94
CA GLU A 25 15.09 13.40 -12.42
C GLU A 25 13.83 13.65 -11.59
N SER A 26 12.78 14.17 -12.24
CA SER A 26 11.47 14.47 -11.61
C SER A 26 10.57 13.22 -11.42
N ARG A 27 11.15 12.02 -11.43
CA ARG A 27 10.40 10.74 -11.34
C ARG A 27 10.56 10.08 -9.98
N PHE A 28 9.60 9.24 -9.63
CA PHE A 28 9.71 8.38 -8.44
C PHE A 28 10.55 7.13 -8.73
N PRO A 29 11.15 6.51 -7.69
CA PRO A 29 11.81 5.22 -7.82
C PRO A 29 10.85 4.15 -8.37
N SER A 30 11.26 3.54 -9.48
CA SER A 30 10.57 2.41 -10.09
C SER A 30 11.15 1.09 -9.59
N ARG A 31 10.42 -0.01 -9.79
CA ARG A 31 10.90 -1.35 -9.45
C ARG A 31 12.20 -1.72 -10.17
N SER A 32 12.45 -1.14 -11.34
CA SER A 32 13.64 -1.40 -12.15
C SER A 32 14.89 -0.71 -11.61
N ASP A 33 14.75 0.24 -10.69
CA ASP A 33 15.86 0.94 -10.05
C ASP A 33 16.49 0.11 -8.90
N PHE A 34 15.94 -1.08 -8.62
CA PHE A 34 16.31 -1.95 -7.49
C PHE A 34 16.59 -3.38 -7.95
N THR A 35 17.31 -4.12 -7.12
CA THR A 35 17.54 -5.55 -7.31
C THR A 35 16.28 -6.38 -7.04
N ALA A 36 16.22 -7.59 -7.58
CA ALA A 36 15.07 -8.48 -7.38
C ALA A 36 14.80 -8.79 -5.90
N ASP A 37 15.86 -8.92 -5.10
CA ASP A 37 15.78 -9.21 -3.67
C ASP A 37 15.23 -8.01 -2.88
N GLU A 38 15.68 -6.79 -3.21
CA GLU A 38 15.14 -5.56 -2.61
C GLU A 38 13.68 -5.35 -2.98
N VAL A 39 13.30 -5.59 -4.23
CA VAL A 39 11.90 -5.52 -4.67
C VAL A 39 11.05 -6.54 -3.93
N ALA A 40 11.56 -7.76 -3.71
CA ALA A 40 10.88 -8.79 -2.94
C ALA A 40 10.72 -8.37 -1.47
N ALA A 41 11.76 -7.83 -0.84
CA ALA A 41 11.72 -7.35 0.54
C ALA A 41 10.74 -6.18 0.72
N VAL A 42 10.81 -5.17 -0.15
CA VAL A 42 9.88 -4.03 -0.16
C VAL A 42 8.44 -4.52 -0.30
N LYS A 43 8.18 -5.49 -1.20
CA LYS A 43 6.84 -6.07 -1.37
C LYS A 43 6.38 -6.85 -0.15
N ALA A 44 7.28 -7.59 0.51
CA ALA A 44 6.96 -8.37 1.69
C ALA A 44 6.62 -7.48 2.89
N HIS A 45 7.34 -6.36 3.08
CA HIS A 45 7.18 -5.50 4.26
C HIS A 45 6.18 -4.34 4.07
N LEU A 46 6.18 -3.69 2.90
CA LEU A 46 5.36 -2.51 2.63
C LEU A 46 4.14 -2.82 1.74
N GLY A 47 4.09 -4.03 1.18
CA GLY A 47 3.00 -4.48 0.31
C GLY A 47 3.19 -4.04 -1.14
N PRO A 48 2.09 -3.88 -1.91
CA PRO A 48 2.17 -3.52 -3.32
C PRO A 48 2.98 -2.23 -3.56
N TRP A 49 3.75 -2.17 -4.65
CA TRP A 49 4.68 -1.05 -4.91
C TRP A 49 4.11 0.36 -4.73
N PRO A 50 2.89 0.70 -5.20
CA PRO A 50 2.33 2.03 -4.95
C PRO A 50 2.14 2.34 -3.46
N ARG A 51 1.77 1.31 -2.69
CA ARG A 51 1.59 1.41 -1.24
C ARG A 51 2.92 1.50 -0.50
N ALA A 52 3.99 0.94 -1.06
CA ALA A 52 5.34 1.12 -0.57
C ALA A 52 5.81 2.57 -0.75
N LEU A 53 5.54 3.18 -1.90
CA LEU A 53 5.82 4.60 -2.14
C LEU A 53 5.00 5.51 -1.21
N GLU A 54 3.75 5.16 -0.94
CA GLU A 54 2.91 5.87 0.04
C GLU A 54 3.44 5.70 1.47
N ALA A 55 3.89 4.50 1.84
CA ALA A 55 4.48 4.22 3.15
C ALA A 55 5.82 4.94 3.36
N ALA A 56 6.58 5.16 2.28
CA ALA A 56 7.80 5.95 2.28
C ALA A 56 7.55 7.47 2.22
N GLY A 57 6.29 7.92 2.14
CA GLY A 57 5.95 9.33 2.05
C GLY A 57 6.33 9.99 0.71
N LEU A 58 6.71 9.20 -0.30
CA LEU A 58 7.06 9.69 -1.63
C LEU A 58 5.82 10.05 -2.44
N LYS A 59 4.71 9.34 -2.22
CA LYS A 59 3.44 9.53 -2.93
C LYS A 59 2.30 9.76 -1.93
N GLU A 60 1.43 10.72 -2.24
CA GLU A 60 0.21 10.93 -1.45
C GLU A 60 -0.73 9.72 -1.56
N ALA A 61 -1.29 9.31 -0.42
CA ALA A 61 -2.28 8.25 -0.37
C ALA A 61 -3.57 8.72 -1.07
N ASN A 62 -4.03 7.99 -2.09
CA ASN A 62 -5.29 8.33 -2.76
C ASN A 62 -6.49 8.08 -1.81
N PRO A 63 -7.21 9.14 -1.39
CA PRO A 63 -8.30 9.06 -0.41
C PRO A 63 -9.53 8.30 -0.94
N GLU A 64 -9.79 8.37 -2.24
CA GLU A 64 -10.94 7.70 -2.89
C GLU A 64 -10.89 6.17 -2.72
N ARG A 65 -9.67 5.60 -2.65
CA ARG A 65 -9.50 4.15 -2.41
C ARG A 65 -9.89 3.77 -0.99
N GLU A 66 -9.59 4.61 -0.01
CA GLU A 66 -9.97 4.37 1.39
C GLU A 66 -11.48 4.52 1.58
N GLU A 67 -12.10 5.48 0.91
CA GLU A 67 -13.56 5.62 0.87
C GLU A 67 -14.23 4.40 0.25
N LYS A 68 -13.77 3.93 -0.93
CA LYS A 68 -14.31 2.71 -1.56
C LYS A 68 -14.20 1.47 -0.66
N LYS A 69 -13.12 1.32 0.11
CA LYS A 69 -12.98 0.21 1.08
C LYS A 69 -14.02 0.35 2.19
N LYS A 70 -14.19 1.56 2.73
CA LYS A 70 -15.17 1.86 3.78
C LYS A 70 -16.59 1.60 3.30
N GLU A 71 -16.95 2.05 2.11
CA GLU A 71 -18.24 1.80 1.46
C GLU A 71 -18.53 0.31 1.29
N LYS A 72 -17.57 -0.46 0.74
CA LYS A 72 -17.71 -1.91 0.60
C LYS A 72 -17.96 -2.59 1.94
N ARG A 73 -17.23 -2.17 2.98
CA ARG A 73 -17.41 -2.70 4.35
C ARG A 73 -18.80 -2.36 4.90
N ILE A 74 -19.27 -1.13 4.71
CA ILE A 74 -20.62 -0.70 5.12
C ILE A 74 -21.68 -1.52 4.38
N ASN A 75 -21.56 -1.68 3.07
CA ASN A 75 -22.51 -2.44 2.26
C ASN A 75 -22.53 -3.92 2.63
N GLN A 76 -21.37 -4.53 2.92
CA GLN A 76 -21.31 -5.91 3.40
C GLN A 76 -22.03 -6.05 4.75
N LYS A 77 -21.79 -5.14 5.70
CA LYS A 77 -22.49 -5.12 6.99
C LYS A 77 -23.99 -4.95 6.81
N ARG A 78 -24.44 -4.03 5.94
CA ARG A 78 -25.86 -3.82 5.62
C ARG A 78 -26.50 -5.09 5.07
N LYS A 79 -25.86 -5.77 4.11
CA LYS A 79 -26.33 -7.05 3.55
C LYS A 79 -26.48 -8.13 4.62
N ILE A 80 -25.48 -8.27 5.50
CA ILE A 80 -25.53 -9.25 6.60
C ILE A 80 -26.66 -8.93 7.56
N THR A 81 -26.83 -7.67 7.96
CA THR A 81 -27.91 -7.24 8.85
C THR A 81 -29.28 -7.50 8.23
N GLN A 82 -29.46 -7.14 6.95
CA GLN A 82 -30.69 -7.35 6.20
C GLN A 82 -31.06 -8.84 6.15
N ALA A 83 -30.11 -9.71 5.79
CA ALA A 83 -30.33 -11.16 5.74
C ALA A 83 -30.68 -11.75 7.12
N LYS A 84 -30.17 -11.17 8.23
CA LYS A 84 -30.56 -11.57 9.59
C LYS A 84 -31.98 -11.15 9.93
N ILE A 85 -32.40 -9.95 9.54
CA ILE A 85 -33.76 -9.44 9.75
C ILE A 85 -34.76 -10.29 8.96
N GLU A 86 -34.48 -10.59 7.69
CA GLU A 86 -35.31 -11.44 6.84
C GLU A 86 -35.48 -12.85 7.44
N LYS A 87 -34.40 -13.46 7.94
CA LYS A 87 -34.48 -14.75 8.65
C LYS A 87 -35.29 -14.69 9.94
N ARG A 88 -35.27 -13.56 10.65
CA ARG A 88 -36.04 -13.35 11.88
C ARG A 88 -37.52 -13.12 11.59
N ASN A 89 -37.84 -12.41 10.51
CA ASN A 89 -39.21 -12.03 10.14
C ASN A 89 -39.90 -13.10 9.27
N GLY A 90 -39.15 -13.97 8.60
CA GLY A 90 -39.65 -15.11 7.82
C GLY A 90 -39.91 -16.37 8.65
N LYS A 91 -40.04 -16.24 9.96
CA LYS A 91 -40.40 -17.31 10.89
C LYS A 91 -41.45 -16.79 11.87
#